data_AF-A0A8J3VYX7-F1
#
_entry.id   AF-A0A8J3VYX7-F1
#
_cell.length_a   1.000
_cell.length_b   1.000
_cell.length_c   1.000
_cell.angle_alpha   90.00
_cell.angle_beta   90.00
_cell.angle_gamma   90.00
#
_symmetry.space_group_name_H-M   'P 1'
#
loop_
_entity.id
_entity.type
_entity.pdbx_description
1 polymer ?
#
loop_
_entity_poly.entity_id
_entity_poly.type
_entity_poly.pdbx_seq_one_letter_code
_entity_poly.pdbx_strand_id
1 'polypeptide(L)' 'MSQPLEGRHPGTVQIARHFAYDHLPEHLQAVSRPCGDLAALMIAALPDGPELTAGLRKLLEAKDCFVRAALDKS' A
#
# COMPACT_ATOMS: atom_id res chain seq x y z
N MET A 1 6.71 0.43 -8.38
CA MET A 1 6.93 -1.01 -8.08
C MET A 1 5.75 -1.82 -8.60
N SER A 2 5.90 -2.49 -9.75
CA SER A 2 4.86 -3.33 -10.34
C SER A 2 5.22 -4.78 -10.10
N GLN A 3 4.91 -5.32 -8.92
CA GLN A 3 4.92 -6.79 -8.79
C GLN A 3 3.76 -7.35 -9.62
N PRO A 4 3.95 -8.46 -10.34
CA PRO A 4 2.85 -9.08 -11.06
C PRO A 4 1.85 -9.62 -10.03
N LEU A 5 0.68 -8.98 -9.98
CA LEU A 5 -0.48 -9.42 -9.21
C LEU A 5 -1.21 -10.60 -9.88
N GLU A 6 -0.58 -11.22 -10.88
CA GLU A 6 -1.09 -12.37 -11.61
C GLU A 6 -1.32 -13.55 -10.66
N GLY A 7 -2.47 -14.20 -10.82
CA GLY A 7 -2.89 -15.33 -9.98
C GLY A 7 -3.34 -14.94 -8.57
N ARG A 8 -3.31 -13.66 -8.18
CA ARG A 8 -3.82 -13.23 -6.87
C ARG A 8 -5.34 -13.08 -6.85
N HIS A 9 -5.91 -13.29 -5.68
CA HIS A 9 -7.34 -13.10 -5.44
C HIS A 9 -7.77 -11.65 -5.75
N PRO A 10 -8.94 -11.42 -6.39
CA PRO A 10 -9.38 -10.08 -6.79
C PRO A 10 -9.40 -9.05 -5.65
N GLY A 11 -9.72 -9.47 -4.42
CA GLY A 11 -9.69 -8.61 -3.24
C GLY A 11 -8.28 -8.07 -2.91
N THR A 12 -7.24 -8.90 -3.08
CA THR A 12 -5.84 -8.50 -2.90
C THR A 12 -5.42 -7.53 -4.01
N VAL A 13 -5.80 -7.81 -5.26
CA VAL A 13 -5.49 -6.95 -6.42
C VAL A 13 -6.14 -5.58 -6.27
N GLN A 14 -7.42 -5.54 -5.88
CA GLN A 14 -8.16 -4.31 -5.70
C GLN A 14 -7.56 -3.40 -4.63
N ILE A 15 -7.03 -3.96 -3.54
CA ILE A 15 -6.42 -3.14 -2.50
C ILE A 15 -4.98 -2.72 -2.84
N ALA A 16 -4.20 -3.60 -3.48
CA ALA A 16 -2.80 -3.36 -3.84
C ALA A 16 -2.60 -2.08 -4.66
N ARG A 17 -3.54 -1.77 -5.57
CA ARG A 17 -3.47 -0.54 -6.40
C ARG A 17 -3.42 0.76 -5.60
N HIS A 18 -3.97 0.77 -4.38
CA HIS A 18 -4.00 1.96 -3.54
C HIS A 18 -2.64 2.27 -2.90
N PHE A 19 -1.65 1.40 -3.04
CA PHE A 19 -0.31 1.59 -2.51
C PHE A 19 0.68 2.22 -3.51
N ALA A 20 0.24 2.51 -4.74
CA ALA A 20 1.03 3.31 -5.66
C ALA A 20 1.29 4.70 -5.06
N TYR A 21 2.52 5.20 -5.19
CA TYR A 21 2.93 6.49 -4.63
C TYR A 21 3.60 7.41 -5.64
N ASP A 22 4.01 6.90 -6.80
CA ASP A 22 4.75 7.66 -7.83
C ASP A 22 3.97 8.89 -8.36
N HIS A 23 2.66 8.93 -8.19
CA HIS A 23 1.79 10.04 -8.57
C HIS A 23 1.75 11.19 -7.56
N LEU A 24 2.30 10.99 -6.36
CA LEU A 24 2.32 12.01 -5.30
C LEU A 24 3.50 12.97 -5.50
N PRO A 25 3.42 14.22 -5.01
CA PRO A 25 4.59 15.08 -4.86
C PRO A 25 5.69 14.43 -4.01
N GLU A 26 6.95 14.74 -4.28
CA GLU A 26 8.13 14.08 -3.69
C GLU A 26 8.10 14.06 -2.14
N HIS A 27 7.70 15.18 -1.50
CA HIS A 27 7.60 15.26 -0.04
C HIS A 27 6.56 14.29 0.56
N LEU A 28 5.49 13.96 -0.18
CA LEU A 28 4.49 12.96 0.25
C LEU A 28 4.90 11.53 -0.10
N GLN A 29 5.69 11.35 -1.16
CA GLN A 29 6.25 10.04 -1.49
C GLN A 29 7.12 9.51 -0.34
N ALA A 30 7.88 10.39 0.33
CA ALA A 30 8.75 9.99 1.45
C ALA A 30 8.00 9.25 2.58
N VAL A 31 6.74 9.62 2.85
CA VAL A 31 5.91 8.97 3.89
C VAL A 31 4.99 7.86 3.34
N SER A 32 4.62 7.93 2.06
CA SER A 32 3.76 6.93 1.40
C SER A 32 4.53 5.68 0.96
N ARG A 33 5.76 5.86 0.47
CA ARG A 33 6.62 4.79 -0.06
C ARG A 33 6.84 3.62 0.91
N PRO A 34 7.17 3.83 2.19
CA PRO A 34 7.36 2.72 3.13
C PRO A 34 6.12 1.81 3.26
N CYS A 35 4.92 2.38 3.21
CA CYS A 35 3.68 1.60 3.22
C CYS A 35 3.50 0.80 1.93
N GLY A 36 3.84 1.39 0.77
CA GLY A 36 3.75 0.68 -0.51
C GLY A 36 4.75 -0.47 -0.63
N ASP A 37 5.98 -0.24 -0.17
CA ASP A 37 7.03 -1.27 -0.16
C ASP A 37 6.65 -2.43 0.79
N LEU A 38 6.11 -2.13 1.97
CA LEU A 38 5.61 -3.16 2.91
C LEU A 38 4.42 -3.93 2.34
N ALA A 39 3.45 -3.25 1.71
CA ALA A 39 2.32 -3.91 1.08
C ALA A 39 2.77 -4.90 0.00
N ALA A 40 3.72 -4.50 -0.85
CA ALA A 40 4.30 -5.34 -1.88
C ALA A 40 5.05 -6.55 -1.28
N LEU A 41 5.78 -6.35 -0.18
CA LEU A 41 6.45 -7.44 0.54
C LEU A 41 5.44 -8.45 1.10
N MET A 42 4.35 -7.98 1.73
CA MET A 42 3.34 -8.86 2.32
C MET A 42 2.56 -9.65 1.27
N ILE A 43 2.24 -9.03 0.14
CA ILE A 43 1.59 -9.71 -1.00
C ILE A 43 2.49 -10.81 -1.55
N ALA A 44 3.80 -10.55 -1.68
CA ALA A 44 4.75 -11.56 -2.16
C ALA A 44 4.94 -12.72 -1.19
N ALA A 45 5.01 -12.44 0.11
CA ALA A 45 5.40 -13.42 1.12
C ALA A 45 4.25 -14.30 1.62
N LEU A 46 3.00 -13.87 1.45
CA LEU A 46 1.84 -14.51 2.07
C LEU A 46 0.81 -15.01 1.02
N PRO A 47 0.14 -16.14 1.28
CA PRO A 47 -0.97 -16.59 0.45
C PRO A 47 -2.16 -15.62 0.55
N ASP A 48 -3.06 -15.67 -0.43
CA ASP A 48 -4.31 -14.94 -0.33
C ASP A 48 -5.19 -15.51 0.79
N GLY A 49 -5.82 -14.60 1.53
CA GLY A 49 -6.69 -14.95 2.63
C GLY A 49 -7.28 -13.72 3.32
N PRO A 50 -8.21 -13.95 4.26
CA PRO A 50 -8.87 -12.87 5.00
C PRO A 50 -7.85 -12.01 5.76
N GLU A 51 -6.83 -12.62 6.37
CA GLU A 51 -5.83 -11.90 7.16
C GLU A 51 -4.89 -11.03 6.34
N LEU A 52 -4.46 -11.49 5.15
CA LEU A 52 -3.69 -10.65 4.24
C LEU A 52 -4.49 -9.41 3.86
N THR A 53 -5.75 -9.60 3.45
CA THR A 53 -6.61 -8.49 3.04
C THR A 53 -6.89 -7.55 4.21
N ALA A 54 -7.11 -8.07 5.41
CA ALA A 54 -7.29 -7.27 6.61
C ALA A 54 -6.03 -6.47 6.98
N GLY A 55 -4.84 -7.06 6.86
CA GLY A 55 -3.57 -6.38 7.05
C GLY A 55 -3.35 -5.25 6.03
N LEU A 56 -3.63 -5.51 4.75
CA LEU A 56 -3.52 -4.50 3.69
C LEU A 56 -4.49 -3.33 3.90
N ARG A 57 -5.71 -3.57 4.42
CA ARG A 57 -6.65 -2.47 4.78
C ARG A 57 -6.11 -1.60 5.90
N LYS A 58 -5.61 -2.21 6.98
CA LYS A 58 -5.01 -1.47 8.10
C LYS A 58 -3.79 -0.67 7.65
N LEU A 59 -2.97 -1.24 6.77
CA LEU A 59 -1.80 -0.55 6.23
C LEU A 59 -2.20 0.62 5.32
N LEU A 60 -3.27 0.49 4.54
CA LEU A 60 -3.82 1.57 3.73
C LEU A 60 -4.32 2.73 4.60
N GLU A 61 -5.06 2.43 5.67
CA GLU A 61 -5.49 3.43 6.66
C GLU A 61 -4.30 4.16 7.29
N ALA A 62 -3.25 3.42 7.67
CA ALA A 62 -2.03 4.00 8.22
C ALA A 62 -1.35 4.94 7.21
N LYS A 63 -1.18 4.48 5.95
CA LYS A 63 -0.63 5.28 4.86
C LYS A 63 -1.39 6.60 4.69
N ASP A 64 -2.71 6.54 4.62
CA ASP A 64 -3.56 7.72 4.42
C ASP A 64 -3.45 8.70 5.60
N CYS A 65 -3.33 8.21 6.83
CA CYS A 65 -3.05 9.03 8.01
C CYS A 65 -1.68 9.71 7.96
N PHE A 66 -0.63 8.98 7.55
CA PHE A 66 0.72 9.55 7.42
C PHE A 66 0.78 10.63 6.33
N VAL A 67 0.16 10.38 5.17
CA VAL A 67 0.07 11.36 4.09
C VAL A 67 -0.68 12.61 4.56
N ARG A 68 -1.82 12.44 5.25
CA ARG A 68 -2.59 13.59 5.81
C ARG A 68 -1.76 14.40 6.79
N ALA A 69 -1.03 13.75 7.69
CA ALA A 69 -0.15 14.43 8.65
C ALA A 69 1.04 15.14 7.99
N ALA A 70 1.48 14.70 6.81
CA ALA A 70 2.55 15.36 6.05
C ALA A 70 2.06 16.61 5.31
N LEU A 71 0.77 16.68 4.94
CA LEU A 71 0.17 17.88 4.35
C LEU A 71 0.24 19.09 5.30
N ASP A 72 0.05 18.87 6.60
CA ASP A 72 0.09 19.94 7.62
C ASP A 72 1.49 20.56 7.80
N LYS A 73 2.54 19.91 7.30
CA LYS A 73 3.93 20.36 7.38
C LYS A 73 4.42 21.07 6.11
N SER A 74 3.55 21.24 5.11
CA SER A 74 3.90 21.69 3.75
C SER A 74 3.46 23.13 3.48
#